data_AF-A0A1M6TH31-F1
#
_entry.id   AF-A0A1M6TH31-F1
#
_cell.length_a   1.000
_cell.length_b   1.000
_cell.length_c   1.000
_cell.angle_alpha   90.00
_cell.angle_beta   90.00
_cell.angle_gamma   90.00
#
_symmetry.space_group_name_H-M   'P 1'
#
loop_
_entity.id
_entity.type
_entity.pdbx_description
1 polymer ?
#
loop_
_entity_poly.entity_id
_entity_poly.type
_entity_poly.pdbx_seq_one_letter_code
_entity_poly.pdbx_strand_id
1 'polypeptide(L)' 'MEKNEDSVLLELQELALRHKESKKQKTLEEKLMIVKAHLLNHVPISQLSADFHVNRLTIRRWISTFA' A
#
# COMPACT_ATOMS: atom_id res chain seq x y z
N MET A 1 -30.05 23.68 -13.04
CA MET A 1 -29.57 22.46 -13.75
C MET A 1 -29.64 21.33 -12.74
N GLU A 2 -30.72 20.56 -12.76
CA GLU A 2 -30.87 19.37 -11.91
C GLU A 2 -29.86 18.34 -12.39
N LYS A 3 -28.80 18.12 -11.62
CA LYS A 3 -27.88 17.01 -11.87
C LYS A 3 -28.66 15.74 -11.59
N ASN A 4 -29.07 15.05 -12.66
CA ASN A 4 -29.75 13.76 -12.63
C ASN A 4 -29.09 12.85 -11.59
N GLU A 5 -29.86 12.34 -10.62
CA GLU A 5 -29.34 11.50 -9.53
C GLU A 5 -28.56 10.29 -10.07
N ASP A 6 -28.96 9.77 -11.23
CA ASP A 6 -28.28 8.71 -11.97
C ASP A 6 -26.84 9.07 -12.38
N SER A 7 -26.57 10.33 -12.71
CA SER A 7 -25.23 10.81 -13.09
C SER A 7 -24.30 10.85 -11.87
N VAL A 8 -24.84 11.19 -10.69
CA VAL A 8 -24.08 11.21 -9.43
C VAL A 8 -23.78 9.77 -8.99
N LEU A 9 -24.75 8.87 -9.15
CA LEU A 9 -24.59 7.44 -8.86
C LEU A 9 -23.50 6.80 -9.72
N LEU A 10 -23.44 7.16 -11.01
CA LEU A 10 -22.41 6.67 -11.93
C LEU A 10 -21.01 7.19 -11.56
N GLU A 11 -20.87 8.48 -11.24
CA GLU A 11 -19.59 9.08 -10.80
C GLU A 11 -19.07 8.42 -9.51
N LEU A 12 -19.96 8.15 -8.55
CA LEU A 12 -19.60 7.49 -7.30
C LEU A 12 -19.14 6.04 -7.52
N GLN A 13 -19.78 5.32 -8.44
CA GLN A 13 -19.42 3.95 -8.78
C GLN A 13 -18.05 3.89 -9.49
N GLU A 14 -17.79 4.80 -10.41
CA GLU A 14 -16.47 4.92 -11.06
C GLU A 14 -15.36 5.28 -10.07
N LEU A 15 -15.63 6.20 -9.13
CA LEU A 15 -14.71 6.52 -8.03
C LEU A 15 -14.40 5.28 -7.18
N ALA A 16 -15.42 4.53 -6.80
CA ALA A 16 -15.25 3.31 -6.01
C ALA A 16 -14.41 2.25 -6.73
N LEU A 17 -14.60 2.09 -8.05
CA LEU A 17 -13.80 1.19 -8.88
C LEU A 17 -12.33 1.62 -8.95
N ARG A 18 -12.06 2.93 -9.15
CA ARG A 18 -10.69 3.49 -9.13
C ARG A 18 -9.99 3.28 -7.79
N HIS A 19 -10.72 3.44 -6.68
CA HIS A 19 -10.17 3.18 -5.36
C HIS A 19 -9.82 1.69 -5.14
N LYS A 20 -10.59 0.77 -5.72
CA LYS A 20 -10.38 -0.69 -5.59
C LYS A 20 -9.09 -1.16 -6.28
N GLU A 21 -8.64 -0.46 -7.34
CA GLU A 21 -7.43 -0.81 -8.08
C GLU A 21 -6.13 -0.35 -7.39
N SER A 22 -6.23 0.55 -6.41
CA SER A 22 -5.07 1.34 -5.96
C SER A 22 -4.19 0.73 -4.85
N LYS A 23 -4.47 -0.48 -4.38
CA LYS A 23 -3.61 -1.17 -3.40
C LYS A 23 -3.21 -2.55 -3.89
N LYS A 24 -2.31 -2.62 -4.87
CA LYS A 24 -1.58 -3.86 -5.16
C LYS A 24 -0.96 -4.37 -3.87
N GLN A 25 -1.50 -5.49 -3.37
CA GLN A 25 -0.94 -6.14 -2.19
C GLN A 25 0.49 -6.57 -2.52
N LYS A 26 1.42 -6.28 -1.62
CA LYS A 26 2.80 -6.74 -1.77
C LYS A 26 2.87 -8.26 -1.70
N THR A 27 3.58 -8.87 -2.63
CA THR A 27 3.82 -10.32 -2.64
C THR A 27 4.65 -10.72 -1.42
N LEU A 28 4.68 -12.02 -1.11
CA LEU A 28 5.52 -12.53 -0.01
C LEU A 28 7.01 -12.23 -0.26
N GLU A 29 7.46 -12.39 -1.50
CA GLU A 29 8.84 -12.12 -1.90
C GLU A 29 9.23 -10.66 -1.71
N GLU A 30 8.35 -9.72 -2.09
CA GLU A 30 8.58 -8.29 -1.86
C GLU A 30 8.68 -7.97 -0.36
N LYS A 31 7.81 -8.57 0.47
CA LYS A 31 7.86 -8.39 1.94
C LYS A 31 9.18 -8.90 2.50
N LEU A 32 9.62 -10.09 2.09
CA LEU A 32 10.88 -10.67 2.54
C LEU A 32 12.08 -9.85 2.09
N MET A 33 12.06 -9.29 0.87
CA MET A 33 13.11 -8.40 0.38
C MET A 33 13.24 -7.16 1.27
N ILE A 34 12.12 -6.50 1.60
CA ILE A 34 12.09 -5.31 2.47
C ILE A 34 12.60 -5.64 3.86
N VAL A 35 12.18 -6.77 4.45
CA VAL A 35 12.65 -7.20 5.77
C VAL A 35 14.15 -7.50 5.75
N LYS A 36 14.64 -8.25 4.75
CA LYS A 36 16.08 -8.55 4.60
C LYS A 36 16.90 -7.27 4.42
N ALA A 37 16.41 -6.29 3.67
CA ALA A 37 17.10 -5.02 3.50
C ALA A 37 17.29 -4.28 4.84
N HIS A 38 16.28 -4.33 5.72
CA HIS A 38 16.41 -3.76 7.06
C HIS A 38 17.36 -4.57 7.97
N LEU A 39 17.21 -5.90 8.00
CA LEU A 39 17.94 -6.75 8.92
C LEU A 39 19.42 -6.97 8.54
N LEU A 40 19.73 -7.09 7.25
CA LEU A 40 21.08 -7.40 6.77
C LEU A 40 21.87 -6.14 6.40
N ASN A 41 21.22 -5.18 5.75
CA ASN A 41 21.89 -3.97 5.25
C ASN A 41 21.64 -2.74 6.15
N HIS A 42 20.93 -2.91 7.27
CA HIS A 42 20.58 -1.85 8.22
C HIS A 42 19.90 -0.63 7.59
N VAL A 43 19.16 -0.83 6.48
CA VAL A 43 18.46 0.26 5.80
C VAL A 43 17.36 0.82 6.72
N PRO A 44 17.28 2.14 6.95
CA PRO A 44 16.26 2.73 7.82
C PRO A 44 14.83 2.46 7.34
N ILE A 45 13.92 2.17 8.27
CA ILE A 45 12.49 1.95 7.98
C ILE A 45 11.86 3.17 7.29
N SER A 46 12.33 4.39 7.59
CA SER A 46 11.88 5.62 6.94
C SER A 46 12.15 5.61 5.43
N GLN A 47 13.32 5.14 5.03
CA GLN A 47 13.72 5.03 3.62
C GLN A 47 12.92 3.94 2.91
N LEU A 48 12.84 2.74 3.50
CA LEU A 48 12.02 1.65 2.95
C LEU A 48 10.53 2.04 2.81
N SER A 49 10.02 2.84 3.74
CA SER A 49 8.66 3.36 3.68
C SER A 49 8.42 4.28 2.49
N ALA A 50 9.39 5.15 2.18
CA ALA A 50 9.34 6.05 1.02
C ALA A 50 9.48 5.27 -0.29
N ASP A 51 10.49 4.41 -0.40
CA ASP A 51 10.81 3.69 -1.63
C ASP A 51 9.69 2.73 -2.04
N PHE A 52 9.18 1.95 -1.09
CA PHE A 52 8.18 0.91 -1.36
C PHE A 52 6.74 1.40 -1.18
N HIS A 53 6.54 2.67 -0.78
CA HIS A 53 5.22 3.25 -0.48
C HIS A 53 4.44 2.41 0.54
N VAL A 54 5.15 1.86 1.53
CA VAL A 54 4.57 1.03 2.60
C VAL A 54 4.60 1.82 3.90
N ASN A 55 3.52 1.76 4.68
CA ASN A 55 3.49 2.39 6.00
C ASN A 55 4.58 1.80 6.92
N ARG A 56 5.31 2.65 7.64
CA ARG A 56 6.33 2.27 8.63
C ARG A 56 5.84 1.23 9.64
N LEU A 57 4.59 1.33 10.10
CA LEU A 57 3.98 0.37 11.02
C LEU A 57 3.86 -1.02 10.37
N THR A 58 3.50 -1.08 9.09
CA THR A 58 3.40 -2.32 8.34
C THR A 58 4.78 -2.98 8.19
N ILE A 59 5.82 -2.19 7.88
CA ILE A 59 7.20 -2.70 7.80
C ILE A 59 7.65 -3.26 9.15
N ARG A 60 7.37 -2.55 10.26
CA ARG A 60 7.65 -3.05 11.62
C ARG A 60 6.96 -4.38 11.89
N ARG A 61 5.68 -4.53 11.52
CA ARG A 61 4.95 -5.79 11.67
C ARG A 61 5.57 -6.92 10.87
N TRP A 62 6.01 -6.66 9.63
CA TRP A 62 6.70 -7.67 8.83
C TRP A 62 8.03 -8.07 9.47
N ILE A 63 8.83 -7.11 9.93
CA ILE A 63 10.08 -7.42 10.64
C ILE A 63 9.78 -8.31 11.85
N SER A 64 8.82 -7.96 12.70
CA SER A 64 8.46 -8.79 13.86
C SER A 64 7.89 -10.16 13.52
N THR A 65 7.39 -10.36 12.29
CA THR A 65 6.82 -11.64 11.84
C THR A 65 7.89 -12.56 11.25
N PHE A 66 8.95 -12.00 10.67
CA PHE A 66 9.97 -12.73 9.90
C PHE A 66 11.37 -12.72 10.53
N ALA A 67 11.61 -11.91 11.56
CA ALA A 67 12.83 -11.92 12.38
C ALA A 67 12.70 -12.93 13.51
#